data_AF-A0A7V2SRE7-F1
#
_entry.id   AF-A0A7V2SRE7-F1
#
_cell.length_a   1.000
_cell.length_b   1.000
_cell.length_c   1.000
_cell.angle_alpha   90.00
_cell.angle_beta   90.00
_cell.angle_gamma   90.00
#
_symmetry.space_group_name_H-M   'P 1'
#
loop_
_entity.id
_entity.type
_entity.pdbx_description
1 polymer ?
#
loop_
_entity_poly.entity_id
_entity_poly.type
_entity_poly.pdbx_seq_one_letter_code
_entity_poly.pdbx_strand_id
1 'polypeptide(L)'
;MKKFTRPLLICLCFIALHVQAQMQETWIDYANNNQLILYANGTFQFSNSATTTQGSYAVANNVLMLQDANGNNYQYAVQAFNNDSMVLVDNLGIRYNYVKSQTNANNVNNSNNNFSANNTANMNFPWDNAQYMTVLAEKDGYQWRERENQLYVELLELLIGQKATTAEVNRMREDFKQEFLSNPQKALNDIKSLETPMQQIYTIHDMEKIAMLREVVAATFYETIQQQPEMNNYAFVQILHNHVKVLSLDSATKLNLSNQDAQAYINYLQFQMMLAGQNYQLSQQQRLAMQMYLANQFPQLPLQQKQALAFASFIWDNVQRQWSSMSVAQQQQYIAQVQNQLNIQNQQLSMQNVNSFWNSANTQNYDSYSNYNNTNSTALSASAFEAQMQANQNIFQMMENSMTEQHVTMMNIINSDSDYEYVVKYNDDY
;
A
#
# COMPACT_ATOMS: atom_id res chain seq x y z
N MET A 1 -35.41 -8.36 9.58
CA MET A 1 -33.97 -8.05 9.43
C MET A 1 -33.63 -8.01 7.96
N LYS A 2 -33.32 -6.82 7.40
CA LYS A 2 -32.84 -6.72 6.02
C LYS A 2 -31.47 -7.41 5.97
N LYS A 3 -31.32 -8.40 5.10
CA LYS A 3 -30.07 -9.14 4.91
C LYS A 3 -29.16 -8.28 4.04
N PHE A 4 -28.17 -7.65 4.65
CA PHE A 4 -27.22 -6.80 3.94
C PHE A 4 -26.11 -7.66 3.31
N THR A 5 -25.98 -7.53 1.99
CA THR A 5 -24.81 -7.97 1.22
C THR A 5 -23.61 -7.16 1.71
N ARG A 6 -22.52 -7.84 2.07
CA ARG A 6 -21.35 -7.18 2.64
C ARG A 6 -20.65 -6.38 1.53
N PRO A 7 -20.18 -5.15 1.82
CA PRO A 7 -19.40 -4.36 0.89
C PRO A 7 -17.89 -4.60 1.00
N LEU A 8 -17.44 -5.47 1.91
CA LEU A 8 -16.06 -5.97 1.91
C LEU A 8 -15.76 -6.71 0.59
N LEU A 9 -16.77 -7.38 0.02
CA LEU A 9 -16.76 -7.92 -1.33
C LEU A 9 -16.68 -6.82 -2.41
N ILE A 10 -17.34 -5.68 -2.18
CA ILE A 10 -17.29 -4.51 -3.08
C ILE A 10 -15.89 -3.88 -3.05
N CYS A 11 -15.26 -3.74 -1.87
CA CYS A 11 -13.86 -3.29 -1.76
C CYS A 11 -12.89 -4.22 -2.51
N LEU A 12 -13.12 -5.53 -2.46
CA LEU A 12 -12.28 -6.53 -3.15
C LEU A 12 -12.47 -6.49 -4.67
N CYS A 13 -13.65 -6.15 -5.18
CA CYS A 13 -13.85 -5.86 -6.60
C CYS A 13 -13.03 -4.65 -7.09
N PHE A 14 -12.68 -3.69 -6.22
CA PHE A 14 -11.83 -2.55 -6.58
C PHE A 14 -10.33 -2.87 -6.58
N ILE A 15 -9.88 -3.85 -5.78
CA ILE A 15 -8.52 -4.42 -5.94
C ILE A 15 -8.39 -5.00 -7.36
N ALA A 16 -9.43 -5.67 -7.86
CA ALA A 16 -9.47 -6.17 -9.23
C ALA A 16 -9.46 -5.04 -10.30
N LEU A 17 -9.96 -3.84 -9.99
CA LEU A 17 -9.87 -2.67 -10.88
C LEU A 17 -8.45 -2.07 -10.93
N HIS A 18 -7.68 -2.13 -9.83
CA HIS A 18 -6.27 -1.74 -9.84
C HIS A 18 -5.39 -2.74 -10.58
N VAL A 19 -5.73 -4.04 -10.49
CA VAL A 19 -5.15 -5.07 -11.37
C VAL A 19 -5.36 -4.69 -12.85
N GLN A 20 -6.53 -4.14 -13.21
CA GLN A 20 -6.80 -3.70 -14.58
C GLN A 20 -5.88 -2.56 -15.04
N ALA A 21 -5.48 -1.65 -14.15
CA ALA A 21 -4.51 -0.58 -14.46
C ALA A 21 -3.09 -1.13 -14.65
N GLN A 22 -2.67 -2.09 -13.83
CA GLN A 22 -1.36 -2.73 -13.96
C GLN A 22 -1.26 -3.65 -15.19
N MET A 23 -2.39 -4.15 -15.68
CA MET A 23 -2.45 -4.97 -16.89
C MET A 23 -2.23 -4.18 -18.19
N GLN A 24 -2.25 -2.84 -18.16
CA GLN A 24 -2.17 -1.96 -19.34
C GLN A 24 -0.78 -1.91 -19.98
N GLU A 25 -0.36 -3.01 -20.59
CA GLU A 25 0.98 -3.21 -21.11
C GLU A 25 0.98 -4.08 -22.36
N THR A 26 2.16 -4.24 -22.97
CA THR A 26 2.40 -5.27 -23.98
C THR A 26 2.89 -6.55 -23.32
N TRP A 27 2.19 -7.64 -23.55
CA TRP A 27 2.43 -8.96 -22.96
C TRP A 27 2.80 -9.94 -24.09
N ILE A 28 3.86 -10.71 -23.91
CA ILE A 28 4.35 -11.67 -24.92
C ILE A 28 4.35 -13.07 -24.32
N ASP A 29 3.65 -14.01 -24.99
CA ASP A 29 3.78 -15.44 -24.76
C ASP A 29 4.70 -16.02 -25.84
N TYR A 30 5.99 -16.15 -25.50
CA TYR A 30 7.02 -16.60 -26.42
C TYR A 30 6.80 -18.04 -26.91
N ALA A 31 6.17 -18.90 -26.10
CA ALA A 31 5.98 -20.31 -26.45
C ALA A 31 4.99 -20.46 -27.61
N ASN A 32 3.95 -19.64 -27.61
CA ASN A 32 2.90 -19.66 -28.63
C ASN A 32 3.06 -18.56 -29.68
N ASN A 33 4.09 -17.72 -29.56
CA ASN A 33 4.30 -16.54 -30.38
C ASN A 33 3.05 -15.63 -30.41
N ASN A 34 2.44 -15.43 -29.24
CA ASN A 34 1.30 -14.53 -29.06
C ASN A 34 1.76 -13.23 -28.42
N GLN A 35 1.14 -12.13 -28.80
CA GLN A 35 1.30 -10.82 -28.17
C GLN A 35 -0.09 -10.27 -27.84
N LEU A 36 -0.27 -9.85 -26.59
CA LEU A 36 -1.48 -9.21 -26.07
C LEU A 36 -1.12 -7.80 -25.59
N ILE A 37 -1.68 -6.78 -26.20
CA ILE A 37 -1.55 -5.39 -25.78
C ILE A 37 -2.86 -4.97 -25.14
N LEU A 38 -2.82 -4.52 -23.90
CA LEU A 38 -3.97 -3.99 -23.17
C LEU A 38 -3.79 -2.48 -23.00
N TYR A 39 -4.73 -1.69 -23.52
CA TYR A 39 -4.64 -0.23 -23.52
C TYR A 39 -5.43 0.39 -22.36
N ALA A 40 -4.98 1.54 -21.87
CA ALA A 40 -5.63 2.26 -20.78
C ALA A 40 -7.10 2.64 -21.01
N ASN A 41 -7.49 2.76 -22.28
CA ASN A 41 -8.87 3.07 -22.68
C ASN A 41 -9.82 1.84 -22.67
N GLY A 42 -9.38 0.69 -22.16
CA GLY A 42 -10.18 -0.53 -22.13
C GLY A 42 -10.27 -1.26 -23.47
N THR A 43 -9.37 -0.98 -24.41
CA THR A 43 -9.23 -1.73 -25.67
C THR A 43 -8.06 -2.68 -25.63
N PHE A 44 -8.08 -3.72 -26.45
CA PHE A 44 -6.96 -4.65 -26.59
C PHE A 44 -6.59 -4.86 -28.05
N GLN A 45 -5.35 -5.30 -28.25
CA GLN A 45 -4.88 -5.90 -29.50
C GLN A 45 -4.21 -7.24 -29.16
N PHE A 46 -4.74 -8.32 -29.70
CA PHE A 46 -4.14 -9.64 -29.64
C PHE A 46 -3.58 -9.99 -31.01
N SER A 47 -2.34 -10.47 -31.07
CA SER A 47 -1.72 -10.91 -32.31
C SER A 47 -1.02 -12.25 -32.09
N ASN A 48 -1.07 -13.10 -33.10
CA ASN A 48 -0.29 -14.34 -33.17
C ASN A 48 0.35 -14.43 -34.56
N SER A 49 0.93 -15.59 -34.90
CA SER A 49 1.58 -15.80 -36.20
C SER A 49 0.65 -15.68 -37.42
N ALA A 50 -0.66 -15.80 -37.24
CA ALA A 50 -1.63 -15.88 -38.33
C ALA A 50 -2.60 -14.69 -38.40
N THR A 51 -2.98 -14.13 -37.25
CA THR A 51 -4.07 -13.14 -37.15
C THR A 51 -3.75 -12.06 -36.13
N THR A 52 -4.36 -10.89 -36.35
CA THR A 52 -4.44 -9.81 -35.36
C THR A 52 -5.91 -9.50 -35.12
N THR A 53 -6.31 -9.52 -33.86
CA THR A 53 -7.66 -9.26 -33.37
C THR A 53 -7.61 -8.06 -32.44
N GLN A 54 -8.59 -7.18 -32.54
CA GLN A 54 -8.71 -6.00 -31.68
C GLN A 54 -10.14 -5.87 -31.17
N GLY A 55 -10.30 -5.20 -30.04
CA GLY A 55 -11.62 -5.03 -29.42
C GLY A 55 -11.56 -4.37 -28.06
N SER A 56 -12.56 -4.62 -27.23
CA SER A 56 -12.63 -4.14 -25.85
C SER A 56 -12.24 -5.23 -24.86
N TYR A 57 -11.72 -4.84 -23.70
CA TYR A 57 -11.49 -5.77 -22.59
C TYR A 57 -12.02 -5.23 -21.28
N ALA A 58 -12.32 -6.16 -20.38
CA ALA A 58 -12.63 -5.90 -18.99
C ALA A 58 -11.99 -6.97 -18.11
N VAL A 59 -11.63 -6.59 -16.88
CA VAL A 59 -11.12 -7.53 -15.88
C VAL A 59 -12.08 -7.51 -14.70
N ALA A 60 -12.64 -8.66 -14.35
CA ALA A 60 -13.51 -8.80 -13.20
C ALA A 60 -13.37 -10.19 -12.60
N ASN A 61 -13.32 -10.30 -11.27
CA ASN A 61 -13.29 -11.60 -10.56
C ASN A 61 -12.19 -12.57 -11.05
N ASN A 62 -10.95 -12.07 -11.24
CA ASN A 62 -9.84 -12.83 -11.82
C ASN A 62 -10.15 -13.43 -13.20
N VAL A 63 -11.00 -12.78 -13.97
CA VAL A 63 -11.31 -13.13 -15.35
C VAL A 63 -10.99 -11.95 -16.24
N LEU A 64 -10.12 -12.16 -17.23
CA LEU A 64 -9.93 -11.26 -18.35
C LEU A 64 -10.95 -11.63 -19.44
N MET A 65 -11.87 -10.72 -19.71
CA MET A 65 -12.84 -10.83 -20.80
C MET A 65 -12.37 -9.96 -21.96
N LEU A 66 -12.21 -10.56 -23.14
CA LEU A 66 -11.92 -9.85 -24.39
C LEU A 66 -13.14 -9.97 -25.30
N GLN A 67 -13.59 -8.87 -25.90
CA GLN A 67 -14.64 -8.87 -26.92
C GLN A 67 -14.10 -8.25 -28.19
N ASP A 68 -13.99 -9.03 -29.27
CA ASP A 68 -13.51 -8.51 -30.55
C ASP A 68 -14.54 -7.60 -31.26
N ALA A 69 -14.11 -6.94 -32.34
CA ALA A 69 -14.98 -6.09 -33.15
C ALA A 69 -16.18 -6.81 -33.79
N ASN A 70 -16.17 -8.15 -33.86
CA ASN A 70 -17.28 -8.96 -34.38
C ASN A 70 -18.25 -9.39 -33.26
N GLY A 71 -17.98 -9.03 -32.01
CA GLY A 71 -18.76 -9.43 -30.84
C GLY A 71 -18.44 -10.82 -30.29
N ASN A 72 -17.35 -11.45 -30.74
CA ASN A 72 -16.89 -12.71 -30.17
C ASN A 72 -16.28 -12.44 -28.79
N ASN A 73 -16.70 -13.23 -27.79
CA ASN A 73 -16.19 -13.11 -26.43
C ASN A 73 -15.18 -14.22 -26.14
N TYR A 74 -14.03 -13.83 -25.60
CA TYR A 74 -12.99 -14.70 -25.11
C TYR A 74 -12.84 -14.49 -23.60
N GLN A 75 -12.82 -15.58 -22.85
CA GLN A 75 -12.77 -15.54 -21.40
C GLN A 75 -11.54 -16.29 -20.92
N TYR A 76 -10.70 -15.61 -20.13
CA TYR A 76 -9.50 -16.18 -19.54
C TYR A 76 -9.53 -16.02 -18.03
N ALA A 77 -9.33 -17.10 -17.29
CA ALA A 77 -9.00 -17.02 -15.87
C ALA A 77 -7.57 -16.50 -15.70
N VAL A 78 -7.41 -15.44 -14.92
CA VAL A 78 -6.11 -14.88 -14.52
C VAL A 78 -5.61 -15.71 -13.34
N GLN A 79 -4.75 -16.69 -13.59
CA GLN A 79 -4.23 -17.58 -12.56
C GLN A 79 -3.09 -16.94 -11.74
N ALA A 80 -2.26 -16.15 -12.40
CA ALA A 80 -1.18 -15.40 -11.77
C ALA A 80 -0.99 -14.09 -12.51
N PHE A 81 -0.70 -13.01 -11.79
CA PHE A 81 -0.44 -11.71 -12.36
C PHE A 81 0.50 -10.92 -11.46
N ASN A 82 1.57 -10.39 -12.04
CA ASN A 82 2.48 -9.44 -11.41
C ASN A 82 3.01 -8.46 -12.49
N ASN A 83 3.99 -7.62 -12.15
CA ASN A 83 4.48 -6.59 -13.08
C ASN A 83 5.15 -7.14 -14.34
N ASP A 84 5.76 -8.31 -14.24
CA ASP A 84 6.61 -8.87 -15.31
C ASP A 84 5.97 -10.07 -15.99
N SER A 85 4.90 -10.63 -15.42
CA SER A 85 4.28 -11.86 -15.92
C SER A 85 2.77 -11.91 -15.66
N MET A 86 2.08 -12.57 -16.58
CA MET A 86 0.64 -12.84 -16.51
C MET A 86 0.37 -14.25 -17.01
N VAL A 87 -0.31 -15.07 -16.21
CA VAL A 87 -0.71 -16.43 -16.57
C VAL A 87 -2.21 -16.45 -16.78
N LEU A 88 -2.62 -16.69 -18.02
CA LEU A 88 -4.02 -16.80 -18.42
C LEU A 88 -4.37 -18.27 -18.70
N VAL A 89 -5.59 -18.68 -18.37
CA VAL A 89 -6.12 -20.00 -18.71
C VAL A 89 -7.47 -19.85 -19.37
N ASP A 90 -7.65 -20.42 -20.56
CA ASP A 90 -8.92 -20.36 -21.29
C ASP A 90 -9.96 -21.34 -20.71
N ASN A 91 -11.15 -21.38 -21.33
CA ASN A 91 -12.23 -22.28 -20.95
C ASN A 91 -11.95 -23.77 -21.23
N LEU A 92 -10.93 -24.09 -22.02
CA LEU A 92 -10.48 -25.46 -22.29
C LEU A 92 -9.35 -25.90 -21.34
N GLY A 93 -8.89 -25.01 -20.45
CA GLY A 93 -7.77 -25.26 -19.55
C GLY A 93 -6.40 -25.05 -20.18
N ILE A 94 -6.32 -24.48 -21.39
CA ILE A 94 -5.06 -24.15 -22.05
C ILE A 94 -4.45 -22.94 -21.35
N ARG A 95 -3.18 -23.08 -20.96
CA ARG A 95 -2.43 -22.05 -20.25
C ARG A 95 -1.56 -21.23 -21.21
N TYR A 96 -1.61 -19.92 -21.03
CA TYR A 96 -0.79 -18.93 -21.72
C TYR A 96 0.09 -18.20 -20.70
N ASN A 97 1.40 -18.23 -20.91
CA ASN A 97 2.37 -17.62 -19.99
C ASN A 97 2.93 -16.37 -20.65
N TYR A 98 2.32 -15.24 -20.34
CA TYR A 98 2.79 -13.95 -20.82
C TYR A 98 3.88 -13.40 -19.91
N VAL A 99 4.86 -12.75 -20.53
CA VAL A 99 5.80 -11.86 -19.85
C VAL A 99 5.69 -10.47 -20.44
N LYS A 100 5.87 -9.46 -19.59
CA LYS A 100 5.84 -8.07 -20.02
C LYS A 100 6.93 -7.85 -21.06
N SER A 101 6.56 -7.22 -22.18
CA SER A 101 7.51 -6.79 -23.21
C SER A 101 8.38 -5.70 -22.60
N GLN A 102 9.54 -6.09 -22.08
CA GLN A 102 10.55 -5.11 -21.70
C GLN A 102 11.02 -4.46 -22.99
N THR A 103 10.96 -3.13 -23.07
CA THR A 103 11.36 -2.32 -24.22
C THR A 103 12.86 -2.48 -24.60
N ASN A 104 13.59 -3.37 -23.94
CA ASN A 104 14.98 -3.74 -24.22
C ASN A 104 15.05 -5.21 -24.71
N ALA A 105 14.77 -5.42 -26.00
CA ALA A 105 14.78 -6.73 -26.68
C ALA A 105 16.17 -7.42 -26.76
N ASN A 106 17.20 -6.92 -26.06
CA ASN A 106 18.57 -7.42 -26.19
C ASN A 106 19.01 -8.44 -25.12
N ASN A 107 18.13 -8.81 -24.17
CA ASN A 107 18.49 -9.73 -23.07
C ASN A 107 17.66 -11.02 -22.97
N VAL A 108 16.80 -11.33 -23.96
CA VAL A 108 15.82 -12.43 -23.84
C VAL A 108 16.37 -13.81 -24.22
N ASN A 109 17.56 -13.91 -24.82
CA ASN A 109 18.09 -15.20 -25.27
C ASN A 109 18.74 -16.09 -24.19
N ASN A 110 18.71 -15.70 -22.90
CA ASN A 110 19.40 -16.48 -21.86
C ASN A 110 18.63 -16.70 -20.55
N SER A 111 17.32 -16.45 -20.52
CA SER A 111 16.48 -16.81 -19.38
C SER A 111 15.57 -17.99 -19.76
N ASN A 112 16.04 -19.21 -19.49
CA ASN A 112 15.18 -20.37 -19.26
C ASN A 112 14.36 -20.13 -17.96
N ASN A 113 13.59 -19.05 -17.90
CA ASN A 113 12.65 -18.77 -16.83
C ASN A 113 11.42 -19.66 -17.06
N ASN A 114 11.57 -20.94 -16.74
CA ASN A 114 10.45 -21.78 -16.34
C ASN A 114 9.88 -21.20 -15.03
N PHE A 115 9.08 -20.14 -15.16
CA PHE A 115 8.25 -19.64 -14.07
C PHE A 115 7.14 -20.68 -13.86
N SER A 116 7.47 -21.70 -13.09
CA SER A 116 6.53 -22.73 -12.69
C SER A 116 5.50 -22.07 -11.78
N ALA A 117 4.23 -22.05 -12.19
CA ALA A 117 3.10 -21.65 -11.33
C ALA A 117 2.95 -22.52 -10.06
N ASN A 118 3.85 -23.48 -9.83
CA ASN A 118 3.99 -24.20 -8.57
C ASN A 118 4.73 -23.39 -7.49
N ASN A 119 5.29 -22.20 -7.78
CA ASN A 119 6.05 -21.47 -6.77
C ASN A 119 5.18 -20.79 -5.70
N THR A 120 3.88 -20.56 -5.94
CA THR A 120 2.96 -20.14 -4.87
C THR A 120 2.47 -21.30 -4.01
N ALA A 121 2.49 -22.54 -4.54
CA ALA A 121 2.07 -23.73 -3.80
C ALA A 121 3.00 -24.10 -2.63
N ASN A 122 4.19 -23.51 -2.58
CA ASN A 122 5.16 -23.68 -1.49
C ASN A 122 5.33 -22.41 -0.64
N MET A 123 4.56 -21.34 -0.87
CA MET A 123 4.59 -20.17 0.02
C MET A 123 3.78 -20.48 1.28
N ASN A 124 4.45 -20.48 2.43
CA ASN A 124 3.79 -20.57 3.72
C ASN A 124 3.21 -19.19 4.07
N PHE A 125 1.93 -18.99 3.77
CA PHE A 125 1.24 -17.77 4.20
C PHE A 125 1.01 -17.79 5.72
N PRO A 126 1.06 -16.63 6.42
CA PRO A 126 0.94 -16.61 7.88
C PRO A 126 -0.35 -17.25 8.40
N TRP A 127 -1.46 -17.09 7.68
CA TRP A 127 -2.76 -17.66 8.04
C TRP A 127 -2.85 -19.18 7.84
N ASP A 128 -1.92 -19.81 7.12
CA ASP A 128 -1.91 -21.27 6.89
C ASP A 128 -1.17 -22.06 8.00
N ASN A 129 -0.68 -21.37 9.04
CA ASN A 129 -0.02 -22.02 10.17
C ASN A 129 -0.97 -23.00 10.89
N ALA A 130 -0.45 -24.17 11.26
CA ALA A 130 -1.19 -25.23 11.95
C ALA A 130 -1.90 -24.74 13.23
N GLN A 131 -1.35 -23.74 13.94
CA GLN A 131 -1.98 -23.16 15.12
C GLN A 131 -3.35 -22.50 14.83
N TYR A 132 -3.58 -22.08 13.58
CA TYR A 132 -4.81 -21.41 13.15
C TYR A 132 -5.90 -22.37 12.63
N MET A 133 -5.69 -23.70 12.73
CA MET A 133 -6.67 -24.69 12.28
C MET A 133 -7.78 -24.99 13.30
N THR A 134 -7.76 -24.32 14.46
CA THR A 134 -8.76 -24.48 15.53
C THR A 134 -10.13 -23.97 15.08
N VAL A 135 -11.19 -24.78 15.25
CA VAL A 135 -12.58 -24.40 14.95
C VAL A 135 -13.11 -23.46 16.04
N LEU A 136 -13.58 -22.27 15.64
CA LEU A 136 -14.16 -21.25 16.51
C LEU A 136 -15.69 -21.31 16.56
N ALA A 137 -16.32 -21.71 15.45
CA ALA A 137 -17.76 -21.93 15.34
C ALA A 137 -18.11 -22.92 14.23
N GLU A 138 -19.24 -23.58 14.37
CA GLU A 138 -19.79 -24.51 13.38
C GLU A 138 -21.28 -24.26 13.21
N LYS A 139 -21.77 -24.26 11.97
CA LYS A 139 -23.19 -24.11 11.66
C LYS A 139 -23.50 -24.67 10.28
N ASP A 140 -24.60 -25.43 10.16
CA ASP A 140 -25.10 -26.00 8.90
C ASP A 140 -24.04 -26.83 8.14
N GLY A 141 -23.11 -27.48 8.86
CA GLY A 141 -22.00 -28.26 8.29
C GLY A 141 -20.79 -27.43 7.83
N TYR A 142 -20.84 -26.10 7.94
CA TYR A 142 -19.71 -25.22 7.70
C TYR A 142 -18.93 -24.97 8.99
N GLN A 143 -17.63 -24.70 8.87
CA GLN A 143 -16.75 -24.38 10.00
C GLN A 143 -16.09 -23.02 9.78
N TRP A 144 -16.05 -22.22 10.84
CA TRP A 144 -15.22 -21.02 10.95
C TRP A 144 -14.05 -21.33 11.88
N ARG A 145 -12.83 -21.23 11.38
CA ARG A 145 -11.58 -21.51 12.10
C ARG A 145 -10.84 -20.22 12.40
N GLU A 146 -9.78 -20.33 13.18
CA GLU A 146 -8.91 -19.18 13.46
C GLU A 146 -8.21 -18.67 12.18
N ARG A 147 -7.95 -19.53 11.20
CA ARG A 147 -7.40 -19.17 9.88
C ARG A 147 -8.19 -18.06 9.20
N GLU A 148 -9.51 -18.19 9.15
CA GLU A 148 -10.37 -17.19 8.52
C GLU A 148 -10.30 -15.84 9.25
N ASN A 149 -10.21 -15.86 10.58
CA ASN A 149 -9.98 -14.65 11.38
C ASN A 149 -8.60 -14.04 11.09
N GLN A 150 -7.55 -14.86 11.03
CA GLN A 150 -6.19 -14.40 10.80
C GLN A 150 -6.06 -13.67 9.46
N LEU A 151 -6.73 -14.13 8.40
CA LEU A 151 -6.72 -13.45 7.10
C LEU A 151 -7.23 -11.99 7.19
N TYR A 152 -8.28 -11.75 7.97
CA TYR A 152 -8.77 -10.39 8.22
C TYR A 152 -7.85 -9.57 9.11
N VAL A 153 -7.20 -10.21 10.09
CA VAL A 153 -6.18 -9.56 10.92
C VAL A 153 -5.01 -9.10 10.06
N GLU A 154 -4.50 -9.95 9.16
CA GLU A 154 -3.42 -9.57 8.24
C GLU A 154 -3.81 -8.40 7.32
N LEU A 155 -5.04 -8.40 6.79
CA LEU A 155 -5.55 -7.27 6.02
C LEU A 155 -5.59 -6.00 6.88
N LEU A 156 -6.10 -6.09 8.11
CA LEU A 156 -6.16 -4.95 9.02
C LEU A 156 -4.76 -4.41 9.31
N GLU A 157 -3.81 -5.28 9.66
CA GLU A 157 -2.43 -4.95 9.99
C GLU A 157 -1.70 -4.29 8.81
N LEU A 158 -1.94 -4.77 7.59
CA LEU A 158 -1.47 -4.11 6.36
C LEU A 158 -2.01 -2.67 6.26
N LEU A 159 -3.31 -2.47 6.53
CA LEU A 159 -3.94 -1.16 6.43
C LEU A 159 -3.47 -0.22 7.54
N ILE A 160 -3.34 -0.68 8.78
CA ILE A 160 -2.92 0.17 9.90
C ILE A 160 -1.40 0.36 10.00
N GLY A 161 -0.62 -0.45 9.26
CA GLY A 161 0.85 -0.40 9.23
C GLY A 161 1.53 -0.95 10.48
N GLN A 162 0.78 -1.63 11.36
CA GLN A 162 1.29 -2.15 12.64
C GLN A 162 0.49 -3.37 13.10
N LYS A 163 1.00 -4.09 14.10
CA LYS A 163 0.31 -5.24 14.68
C LYS A 163 -0.95 -4.82 15.44
N ALA A 164 -2.03 -5.55 15.25
CA ALA A 164 -3.25 -5.38 16.03
C ALA A 164 -3.04 -5.93 17.44
N THR A 165 -3.56 -5.24 18.45
CA THR A 165 -3.47 -5.72 19.83
C THR A 165 -4.31 -6.98 20.05
N THR A 166 -3.96 -7.80 21.06
CA THR A 166 -4.74 -8.99 21.42
C THR A 166 -6.22 -8.67 21.67
N ALA A 167 -6.50 -7.50 22.28
CA ALA A 167 -7.87 -7.06 22.53
C ALA A 167 -8.63 -6.77 21.23
N GLU A 168 -7.98 -6.13 20.26
CA GLU A 168 -8.54 -5.84 18.94
C GLU A 168 -8.81 -7.12 18.14
N VAL A 169 -7.84 -8.05 18.12
CA VAL A 169 -7.99 -9.37 17.48
C VAL A 169 -9.16 -10.15 18.10
N ASN A 170 -9.28 -10.15 19.43
CA ASN A 170 -10.39 -10.83 20.11
C ASN A 170 -11.76 -10.20 19.76
N ARG A 171 -11.83 -8.87 19.62
CA ARG A 171 -13.06 -8.18 19.21
C ARG A 171 -13.45 -8.55 17.77
N MET A 172 -12.49 -8.58 16.85
CA MET A 172 -12.72 -9.04 15.48
C MET A 172 -13.19 -10.48 15.42
N ARG A 173 -12.54 -11.37 16.19
CA ARG A 173 -12.89 -12.78 16.26
C ARG A 173 -14.36 -12.99 16.65
N GLU A 174 -14.83 -12.31 17.70
CA GLU A 174 -16.21 -12.44 18.14
C GLU A 174 -17.20 -11.86 17.13
N ASP A 175 -16.90 -10.70 16.53
CA ASP A 175 -17.75 -10.08 15.51
C ASP A 175 -17.91 -10.96 14.26
N PHE A 176 -16.79 -11.52 13.76
CA PHE A 176 -16.82 -12.44 12.62
C PHE A 176 -17.49 -13.77 12.94
N LYS A 177 -17.33 -14.29 14.17
CA LYS A 177 -18.04 -15.48 14.63
C LYS A 177 -19.56 -15.27 14.63
N GLN A 178 -20.05 -14.15 15.15
CA GLN A 178 -21.47 -13.84 15.14
C GLN A 178 -22.00 -13.71 13.71
N GLU A 179 -21.22 -13.11 12.81
CA GLU A 179 -21.62 -13.04 11.40
C GLU A 179 -21.68 -14.42 10.73
N PHE A 180 -20.66 -15.25 10.93
CA PHE A 180 -20.64 -16.61 10.40
C PHE A 180 -21.88 -17.40 10.88
N LEU A 181 -22.21 -17.31 12.17
CA LEU A 181 -23.40 -17.94 12.73
C LEU A 181 -24.72 -17.38 12.15
N SER A 182 -24.71 -16.21 11.50
CA SER A 182 -25.88 -15.68 10.80
C SER A 182 -26.03 -16.24 9.39
N ASN A 183 -24.93 -16.39 8.64
CA ASN A 183 -24.90 -16.87 7.26
C ASN A 183 -23.55 -17.53 6.89
N PRO A 184 -23.37 -18.84 7.18
CA PRO A 184 -22.08 -19.51 7.07
C PRO A 184 -21.48 -19.51 5.65
N GLN A 185 -22.29 -19.85 4.65
CA GLN A 185 -21.85 -19.92 3.25
C GLN A 185 -21.34 -18.57 2.75
N LYS A 186 -22.04 -17.48 3.06
CA LYS A 186 -21.64 -16.14 2.64
C LYS A 186 -20.32 -15.74 3.30
N ALA A 187 -20.19 -15.94 4.61
CA ALA A 187 -18.96 -15.58 5.33
C ALA A 187 -17.72 -16.30 4.77
N LEU A 188 -17.84 -17.59 4.42
CA LEU A 188 -16.74 -18.35 3.81
C LEU A 188 -16.45 -17.92 2.37
N ASN A 189 -17.47 -17.57 1.58
CA ASN A 189 -17.26 -17.01 0.24
C ASN A 189 -16.53 -15.66 0.29
N ASP A 190 -16.86 -14.81 1.26
CA ASP A 190 -16.20 -13.52 1.46
C ASP A 190 -14.71 -13.71 1.80
N ILE A 191 -14.38 -14.66 2.70
CA ILE A 191 -12.99 -15.02 3.01
C ILE A 191 -12.23 -15.49 1.77
N LYS A 192 -12.82 -16.42 1.02
CA LYS A 192 -12.17 -16.97 -0.17
C LYS A 192 -11.87 -15.89 -1.21
N SER A 193 -12.73 -14.87 -1.28
CA SER A 193 -12.54 -13.72 -2.17
C SER A 193 -11.42 -12.77 -1.70
N LEU A 194 -11.12 -12.76 -0.39
CA LEU A 194 -10.00 -12.01 0.19
C LEU A 194 -8.67 -12.75 0.05
N GLU A 195 -8.70 -14.09 0.10
CA GLU A 195 -7.49 -14.92 0.14
C GLU A 195 -6.59 -14.70 -1.08
N THR A 196 -7.13 -14.75 -2.30
CA THR A 196 -6.31 -14.58 -3.50
C THR A 196 -5.65 -13.20 -3.60
N PRO A 197 -6.37 -12.07 -3.41
CA PRO A 197 -5.73 -10.77 -3.30
C PRO A 197 -4.63 -10.73 -2.24
N MET A 198 -4.88 -11.25 -1.04
CA MET A 198 -3.88 -11.29 0.04
C MET A 198 -2.64 -12.09 -0.37
N GLN A 199 -2.80 -13.27 -0.97
CA GLN A 199 -1.69 -14.05 -1.49
C GLN A 199 -0.88 -13.25 -2.50
N GLN A 200 -1.54 -12.51 -3.40
CA GLN A 200 -0.86 -11.64 -4.36
C GLN A 200 -0.07 -10.53 -3.64
N ILE A 201 -0.63 -9.88 -2.61
CA ILE A 201 0.09 -8.86 -1.82
C ILE A 201 1.41 -9.43 -1.28
N TYR A 202 1.37 -10.64 -0.73
CA TYR A 202 2.54 -11.32 -0.17
C TYR A 202 3.60 -11.70 -1.22
N THR A 203 3.27 -11.66 -2.51
CA THR A 203 4.26 -11.84 -3.60
C THR A 203 4.90 -10.54 -4.08
N ILE A 204 4.46 -9.38 -3.59
CA ILE A 204 5.01 -8.09 -3.96
C ILE A 204 6.22 -7.80 -3.08
N HIS A 205 7.41 -7.72 -3.69
CA HIS A 205 8.65 -7.34 -2.99
C HIS A 205 8.98 -5.84 -3.13
N ASP A 206 8.26 -5.13 -3.98
CA ASP A 206 8.44 -3.71 -4.24
C ASP A 206 7.65 -2.88 -3.22
N MET A 207 8.37 -2.14 -2.37
CA MET A 207 7.80 -1.36 -1.28
C MET A 207 6.85 -0.26 -1.76
N GLU A 208 7.17 0.40 -2.88
CA GLU A 208 6.30 1.45 -3.44
C GLU A 208 4.97 0.85 -3.87
N LYS A 209 5.01 -0.34 -4.47
CA LYS A 209 3.80 -1.06 -4.91
C LYS A 209 2.95 -1.54 -3.75
N ILE A 210 3.56 -2.06 -2.68
CA ILE A 210 2.84 -2.43 -1.46
C ILE A 210 2.13 -1.20 -0.89
N ALA A 211 2.83 -0.07 -0.81
CA ALA A 211 2.28 1.14 -0.24
C ALA A 211 1.14 1.71 -1.09
N MET A 212 1.30 1.77 -2.41
CA MET A 212 0.21 2.14 -3.32
C MET A 212 -1.02 1.24 -3.17
N LEU A 213 -0.81 -0.08 -3.07
CA LEU A 213 -1.91 -1.02 -2.89
C LEU A 213 -2.64 -0.78 -1.58
N ARG A 214 -1.91 -0.59 -0.48
CA ARG A 214 -2.50 -0.24 0.82
C ARG A 214 -3.38 1.01 0.71
N GLU A 215 -2.88 2.07 0.09
CA GLU A 215 -3.60 3.34 -0.01
C GLU A 215 -4.88 3.24 -0.82
N VAL A 216 -4.84 2.49 -1.91
CA VAL A 216 -6.00 2.18 -2.73
C VAL A 216 -7.04 1.41 -1.93
N VAL A 217 -6.62 0.39 -1.19
CA VAL A 217 -7.52 -0.41 -0.37
C VAL A 217 -8.13 0.45 0.75
N ALA A 218 -7.32 1.27 1.43
CA ALA A 218 -7.77 2.16 2.48
C ALA A 218 -8.77 3.22 1.96
N ALA A 219 -8.49 3.84 0.81
CA ALA A 219 -9.39 4.78 0.15
C ALA A 219 -10.73 4.11 -0.22
N THR A 220 -10.68 2.88 -0.73
CA THR A 220 -11.87 2.11 -1.08
C THR A 220 -12.71 1.77 0.15
N PHE A 221 -12.07 1.34 1.24
CA PHE A 221 -12.76 1.12 2.51
C PHE A 221 -13.43 2.40 3.00
N TYR A 222 -12.72 3.52 2.96
CA TYR A 222 -13.27 4.81 3.39
C TYR A 222 -14.50 5.21 2.57
N GLU A 223 -14.42 5.20 1.23
CA GLU A 223 -15.56 5.52 0.36
C GLU A 223 -16.75 4.60 0.63
N THR A 224 -16.48 3.31 0.85
CA THR A 224 -17.49 2.30 1.15
C THR A 224 -18.20 2.56 2.48
N ILE A 225 -17.44 2.89 3.52
CA ILE A 225 -18.00 3.20 4.85
C ILE A 225 -18.83 4.49 4.81
N GLN A 226 -18.44 5.48 4.00
CA GLN A 226 -19.26 6.68 3.78
C GLN A 226 -20.59 6.36 3.10
N GLN A 227 -20.61 5.41 2.17
CA GLN A 227 -21.83 4.96 1.49
C GLN A 227 -22.71 4.04 2.35
N GLN A 228 -22.11 3.37 3.35
CA GLN A 228 -22.78 2.41 4.24
C GLN A 228 -22.44 2.70 5.71
N PRO A 229 -23.02 3.75 6.31
CA PRO A 229 -22.65 4.21 7.66
C PRO A 229 -22.82 3.16 8.76
N GLU A 230 -23.71 2.17 8.57
CA GLU A 230 -23.89 1.03 9.47
C GLU A 230 -22.62 0.21 9.65
N MET A 231 -21.67 0.29 8.70
CA MET A 231 -20.38 -0.39 8.79
C MET A 231 -19.54 0.07 9.97
N ASN A 232 -19.77 1.28 10.49
CA ASN A 232 -19.06 1.78 11.68
C ASN A 232 -19.33 0.93 12.94
N ASN A 233 -20.29 0.01 12.90
CA ASN A 233 -20.56 -0.90 14.01
C ASN A 233 -19.66 -2.14 14.02
N TYR A 234 -19.00 -2.49 12.91
CA TYR A 234 -18.13 -3.66 12.84
C TYR A 234 -16.79 -3.40 13.53
N ALA A 235 -16.28 -4.40 14.25
CA ALA A 235 -15.03 -4.30 14.99
C ALA A 235 -13.86 -3.91 14.08
N PHE A 236 -13.74 -4.54 12.91
CA PHE A 236 -12.71 -4.24 11.91
C PHE A 236 -12.66 -2.75 11.56
N VAL A 237 -13.83 -2.16 11.26
CA VAL A 237 -13.93 -0.75 10.85
C VAL A 237 -13.60 0.20 11.99
N GLN A 238 -14.07 -0.09 13.20
CA GLN A 238 -13.75 0.72 14.37
C GLN A 238 -12.26 0.71 14.67
N ILE A 239 -11.61 -0.45 14.56
CA ILE A 239 -10.17 -0.58 14.77
C ILE A 239 -9.42 0.20 13.69
N LEU A 240 -9.78 0.00 12.42
CA LEU A 240 -9.19 0.73 11.30
C LEU A 240 -9.27 2.25 11.51
N HIS A 241 -10.45 2.79 11.86
CA HIS A 241 -10.64 4.23 12.12
C HIS A 241 -9.89 4.76 13.34
N ASN A 242 -9.60 3.92 14.33
CA ASN A 242 -8.80 4.34 15.48
C ASN A 242 -7.36 4.63 15.06
N HIS A 243 -6.79 3.78 14.21
CA HIS A 243 -5.39 3.87 13.76
C HIS A 243 -5.21 4.78 12.54
N VAL A 244 -6.09 4.65 11.55
CA VAL A 244 -6.02 5.31 10.24
C VAL A 244 -7.24 6.21 10.04
N LYS A 245 -7.01 7.51 10.19
CA LYS A 245 -8.00 8.55 9.94
C LYS A 245 -7.69 9.20 8.60
N VAL A 246 -8.58 9.01 7.63
CA VAL A 246 -8.49 9.71 6.34
C VAL A 246 -8.75 11.19 6.56
N LEU A 247 -7.74 12.01 6.28
CA LEU A 247 -7.80 13.47 6.37
C LEU A 247 -8.32 14.10 5.07
N SER A 248 -7.97 13.52 3.93
CA SER A 248 -8.37 13.98 2.61
C SER A 248 -8.42 12.82 1.62
N LEU A 249 -9.36 12.85 0.69
CA LEU A 249 -9.53 11.86 -0.36
C LEU A 249 -9.57 12.58 -1.71
N ASP A 250 -8.77 12.11 -2.66
CA ASP A 250 -8.96 12.46 -4.07
C ASP A 250 -9.73 11.33 -4.78
N SER A 251 -11.01 11.57 -5.03
CA SER A 251 -11.88 10.60 -5.70
C SER A 251 -11.49 10.32 -7.15
N ALA A 252 -10.71 11.19 -7.81
CA ALA A 252 -10.28 10.98 -9.19
C ALA A 252 -9.13 9.95 -9.27
N THR A 253 -8.16 10.05 -8.36
CA THR A 253 -7.00 9.14 -8.33
C THR A 253 -7.18 7.97 -7.36
N LYS A 254 -8.24 7.99 -6.53
CA LYS A 254 -8.47 7.02 -5.45
C LYS A 254 -7.33 6.93 -4.45
N LEU A 255 -6.61 8.03 -4.27
CA LEU A 255 -5.59 8.18 -3.24
C LEU A 255 -6.19 8.93 -2.06
N ASN A 256 -5.76 8.57 -0.86
CA ASN A 256 -6.16 9.24 0.36
C ASN A 256 -4.90 9.72 1.10
N LEU A 257 -5.04 10.78 1.88
CA LEU A 257 -4.05 11.21 2.85
C LEU A 257 -4.55 10.84 4.24
N SER A 258 -3.88 9.92 4.91
CA SER A 258 -4.20 9.57 6.30
C SER A 258 -3.47 10.47 7.31
N ASN A 259 -3.91 10.44 8.57
CA ASN A 259 -3.21 11.08 9.69
C ASN A 259 -1.79 10.53 9.89
N GLN A 260 -1.60 9.23 9.68
CA GLN A 260 -0.29 8.58 9.80
C GLN A 260 0.65 9.07 8.71
N ASP A 261 0.17 9.17 7.47
CA ASP A 261 0.98 9.64 6.34
C ASP A 261 1.33 11.12 6.44
N ALA A 262 0.35 11.97 6.80
CA ALA A 262 0.62 13.39 7.04
C ALA A 262 1.66 13.59 8.17
N GLN A 263 1.58 12.78 9.21
CA GLN A 263 2.53 12.80 10.32
C GLN A 263 3.92 12.30 9.90
N ALA A 264 3.99 11.18 9.19
CA ALA A 264 5.23 10.61 8.68
C ALA A 264 5.94 11.57 7.74
N TYR A 265 5.18 12.25 6.87
CA TYR A 265 5.69 13.32 6.03
C TYR A 265 6.29 14.46 6.85
N ILE A 266 5.60 14.91 7.90
CA ILE A 266 6.12 15.94 8.82
C ILE A 266 7.42 15.48 9.47
N ASN A 267 7.48 14.22 9.95
CA ASN A 267 8.68 13.66 10.55
C ASN A 267 9.84 13.62 9.55
N TYR A 268 9.58 13.17 8.33
CA TYR A 268 10.55 13.16 7.25
C TYR A 268 11.08 14.57 6.95
N LEU A 269 10.20 15.56 6.86
CA LEU A 269 10.58 16.96 6.67
C LEU A 269 11.46 17.48 7.82
N GLN A 270 11.08 17.22 9.07
CA GLN A 270 11.87 17.65 10.23
C GLN A 270 13.24 16.96 10.27
N PHE A 271 13.30 15.68 9.89
CA PHE A 271 14.54 14.92 9.76
C PHE A 271 15.45 15.54 8.71
N GLN A 272 14.93 15.88 7.53
CA GLN A 272 15.71 16.52 6.46
C GLN A 272 16.21 17.92 6.86
N MET A 273 15.37 18.73 7.48
CA MET A 273 15.79 20.05 8.02
C MET A 273 16.89 19.89 9.06
N MET A 274 16.78 18.89 9.92
CA MET A 274 17.80 18.55 10.89
C MET A 274 19.10 18.16 10.20
N LEU A 275 19.10 17.29 9.19
CA LEU A 275 20.32 16.95 8.43
C LEU A 275 20.96 18.18 7.76
N ALA A 276 20.15 19.15 7.35
CA ALA A 276 20.58 20.41 6.79
C ALA A 276 21.12 21.44 7.82
N GLY A 277 21.26 21.09 9.10
CA GLY A 277 21.80 21.99 10.13
C GLY A 277 20.76 22.82 10.86
N GLN A 278 19.48 22.73 10.46
CA GLN A 278 18.42 23.50 11.08
C GLN A 278 17.86 22.72 12.27
N ASN A 279 17.96 23.30 13.47
CA ASN A 279 17.25 22.77 14.63
C ASN A 279 15.75 23.09 14.51
N TYR A 280 15.05 22.30 13.70
CA TYR A 280 13.65 22.51 13.37
C TYR A 280 12.75 21.49 14.07
N GLN A 281 12.18 21.91 15.20
CA GLN A 281 11.18 21.14 15.92
C GLN A 281 9.84 21.86 15.86
N LEU A 282 8.84 21.22 15.25
CA LEU A 282 7.48 21.72 15.24
C LEU A 282 6.79 21.40 16.56
N SER A 283 6.14 22.40 17.15
CA SER A 283 5.22 22.19 18.27
C SER A 283 4.00 21.39 17.83
N GLN A 284 3.28 20.76 18.76
CA GLN A 284 2.08 19.98 18.42
C GLN A 284 1.04 20.81 17.65
N GLN A 285 0.88 22.09 17.99
CA GLN A 285 -0.03 22.99 17.29
C GLN A 285 0.41 23.23 15.83
N GLN A 286 1.71 23.43 15.60
CA GLN A 286 2.24 23.60 14.25
C GLN A 286 2.09 22.34 13.40
N ARG A 287 2.23 21.15 14.01
CA ARG A 287 2.06 19.86 13.33
C ARG A 287 0.61 19.65 12.91
N LEU A 288 -0.35 19.95 13.79
CA LEU A 288 -1.78 19.93 13.44
C LEU A 288 -2.11 20.93 12.32
N ALA A 289 -1.59 22.16 12.40
CA ALA A 289 -1.78 23.15 11.34
C ALA A 289 -1.21 22.66 9.99
N MET A 290 -0.03 22.03 10.00
CA MET A 290 0.56 21.43 8.81
C MET A 290 -0.29 20.26 8.28
N GLN A 291 -0.80 19.37 9.14
CA GLN A 291 -1.68 18.27 8.71
C GLN A 291 -2.94 18.79 8.04
N MET A 292 -3.59 19.81 8.61
CA MET A 292 -4.76 20.45 7.99
C MET A 292 -4.42 21.10 6.66
N TYR A 293 -3.26 21.75 6.56
CA TYR A 293 -2.79 22.32 5.30
C TYR A 293 -2.59 21.25 4.22
N LEU A 294 -1.88 20.16 4.55
CA LEU A 294 -1.67 19.03 3.65
C LEU A 294 -3.00 18.45 3.18
N ALA A 295 -3.94 18.22 4.10
CA ALA A 295 -5.27 17.71 3.78
C ALA A 295 -6.04 18.61 2.82
N ASN A 296 -5.99 19.94 3.01
CA ASN A 296 -6.66 20.90 2.15
C ASN A 296 -6.02 20.99 0.75
N GLN A 297 -4.70 20.89 0.65
CA GLN A 297 -4.00 20.96 -0.65
C GLN A 297 -4.04 19.63 -1.41
N PHE A 298 -4.11 18.50 -0.71
CA PHE A 298 -3.94 17.16 -1.26
C PHE A 298 -4.71 16.92 -2.58
N PRO A 299 -6.01 17.25 -2.71
CA PRO A 299 -6.75 17.00 -3.96
C PRO A 299 -6.26 17.82 -5.17
N GLN A 300 -5.55 18.93 -4.94
CA GLN A 300 -5.06 19.83 -5.99
C GLN A 300 -3.62 19.54 -6.43
N LEU A 301 -2.91 18.68 -5.70
CA LEU A 301 -1.52 18.35 -6.00
C LEU A 301 -1.40 17.51 -7.30
N PRO A 302 -0.27 17.60 -8.02
CA PRO A 302 0.07 16.65 -9.08
C PRO A 302 0.08 15.21 -8.56
N LEU A 303 -0.20 14.24 -9.45
CA LEU A 303 -0.30 12.82 -9.09
C LEU A 303 0.93 12.32 -8.31
N GLN A 304 2.14 12.67 -8.76
CA GLN A 304 3.38 12.23 -8.12
C GLN A 304 3.50 12.72 -6.66
N GLN A 305 3.10 13.96 -6.39
CA GLN A 305 3.08 14.52 -5.03
C GLN A 305 1.98 13.90 -4.17
N LYS A 306 0.81 13.59 -4.76
CA LYS A 306 -0.26 12.84 -4.07
C LYS A 306 0.21 11.46 -3.67
N GLN A 307 0.89 10.74 -4.57
CA GLN A 307 1.45 9.43 -4.28
C GLN A 307 2.45 9.55 -3.13
N ALA A 308 3.48 10.39 -3.25
CA ALA A 308 4.49 10.57 -2.19
C ALA A 308 3.89 10.90 -0.81
N LEU A 309 2.84 11.72 -0.77
CA LEU A 309 2.12 12.01 0.46
C LEU A 309 1.27 10.85 0.95
N ALA A 310 0.60 10.11 0.06
CA ALA A 310 -0.27 9.00 0.42
C ALA A 310 0.51 7.82 1.01
N PHE A 311 1.77 7.60 0.62
CA PHE A 311 2.61 6.55 1.20
C PHE A 311 3.74 7.06 2.09
N ALA A 312 3.64 8.29 2.60
CA ALA A 312 4.70 8.89 3.41
C ALA A 312 5.05 8.08 4.66
N SER A 313 4.10 7.35 5.26
CA SER A 313 4.39 6.41 6.36
C SER A 313 5.41 5.34 5.97
N PHE A 314 5.29 4.74 4.78
CA PHE A 314 6.24 3.72 4.30
C PHE A 314 7.63 4.30 4.07
N ILE A 315 7.70 5.49 3.48
CA ILE A 315 8.98 6.19 3.28
C ILE A 315 9.65 6.42 4.63
N TRP A 316 8.89 6.94 5.60
CA TRP A 316 9.40 7.24 6.93
C TRP A 316 9.84 5.99 7.68
N ASP A 317 9.07 4.90 7.64
CA ASP A 317 9.44 3.63 8.26
C ASP A 317 10.71 3.03 7.64
N ASN A 318 10.90 3.20 6.34
CA ASN A 318 12.15 2.83 5.68
C ASN A 318 13.31 3.70 6.18
N VAL A 319 13.16 5.02 6.17
CA VAL A 319 14.17 5.95 6.73
C VAL A 319 14.52 5.60 8.18
N GLN A 320 13.50 5.27 9.00
CA GLN A 320 13.67 4.83 10.37
C GLN A 320 14.53 3.59 10.51
N ARG A 321 14.19 2.53 9.78
CA ARG A 321 14.96 1.28 9.79
C ARG A 321 16.39 1.51 9.32
N GLN A 322 16.54 2.21 8.20
CA GLN A 322 17.84 2.47 7.60
C GLN A 322 18.74 3.27 8.52
N TRP A 323 18.28 4.41 9.01
CA TRP A 323 19.04 5.25 9.92
C TRP A 323 19.42 4.52 11.21
N SER A 324 18.51 3.72 11.77
CA SER A 324 18.76 2.96 13.01
C SER A 324 19.75 1.82 12.81
N SER A 325 19.86 1.28 11.59
CA SER A 325 20.84 0.24 11.25
C SER A 325 22.24 0.80 10.98
N MET A 326 22.37 2.08 10.65
CA MET A 326 23.65 2.74 10.41
C MET A 326 24.45 2.88 11.71
N SER A 327 25.73 2.57 11.66
CA SER A 327 26.67 2.95 12.71
C SER A 327 26.78 4.47 12.84
N VAL A 328 27.20 4.96 14.00
CA VAL A 328 27.41 6.41 14.25
C VAL A 328 28.33 7.04 13.19
N ALA A 329 29.36 6.32 12.74
CA ALA A 329 30.26 6.81 11.70
C ALA A 329 29.56 6.95 10.33
N GLN A 330 28.70 5.99 9.96
CA GLN A 330 27.90 6.06 8.74
C GLN A 330 26.88 7.20 8.81
N GLN A 331 26.23 7.40 9.96
CA GLN A 331 25.31 8.53 10.19
C GLN A 331 26.03 9.88 10.01
N GLN A 332 27.22 10.02 10.58
CA GLN A 332 28.05 11.23 10.41
C GLN A 332 28.46 11.46 8.95
N GLN A 333 28.86 10.39 8.25
CA GLN A 333 29.21 10.47 6.83
C GLN A 333 28.01 10.90 5.98
N TYR A 334 26.83 10.36 6.26
CA TYR A 334 25.60 10.73 5.56
C TYR A 334 25.23 12.20 5.81
N ILE A 335 25.29 12.66 7.06
CA ILE A 335 25.08 14.08 7.40
C ILE A 335 26.05 14.96 6.60
N ALA A 336 27.34 14.63 6.58
CA ALA A 336 28.34 15.40 5.83
C ALA A 336 28.06 15.40 4.32
N GLN A 337 27.61 14.29 3.74
CA GLN A 337 27.21 14.21 2.34
C GLN A 337 26.03 15.12 2.02
N VAL A 338 24.97 15.07 2.84
CA VAL A 338 23.79 15.93 2.67
C VAL A 338 24.16 17.41 2.82
N GLN A 339 24.95 17.77 3.83
CA GLN A 339 25.40 19.16 4.02
C GLN A 339 26.26 19.66 2.85
N ASN A 340 27.13 18.81 2.30
CA ASN A 340 27.93 19.13 1.13
C ASN A 340 27.05 19.34 -0.12
N GLN A 341 26.05 18.49 -0.35
CA GLN A 341 25.11 18.63 -1.46
C GLN A 341 24.31 19.94 -1.37
N LEU A 342 23.94 20.34 -0.15
CA LEU A 342 23.20 21.58 0.11
C LEU A 342 24.09 22.83 0.19
N ASN A 343 25.41 22.70 -0.01
CA ASN A 343 26.41 23.79 0.15
C ASN A 343 26.34 24.49 1.51
N ILE A 344 25.98 23.77 2.57
CA ILE A 344 25.85 24.32 3.92
C ILE A 344 27.22 24.32 4.58
N GLN A 345 28.01 25.36 4.33
CA GLN A 345 29.29 25.57 5.00
C GLN A 345 29.07 26.23 6.37
N ASN A 346 29.58 25.61 7.44
CA ASN A 346 29.70 26.13 8.82
C ASN A 346 28.59 25.83 9.85
N GLN A 347 27.65 24.90 9.61
CA GLN A 347 26.74 24.42 10.67
C GLN A 347 27.13 23.01 11.12
N GLN A 348 27.91 22.93 12.20
CA GLN A 348 28.22 21.65 12.83
C GLN A 348 26.97 21.14 13.58
N LEU A 349 26.28 20.15 13.01
CA LEU A 349 25.33 19.36 13.78
C LEU A 349 26.06 18.50 14.79
N SER A 350 25.61 18.55 16.04
CA SER A 350 25.99 17.53 17.02
C SER A 350 25.12 16.28 16.82
N MET A 351 25.72 15.10 16.96
CA MET A 351 24.97 13.83 17.01
C MET A 351 23.94 13.81 18.15
N GLN A 352 24.17 14.60 19.21
CA GLN A 352 23.21 14.74 20.31
C GLN A 352 21.88 15.36 19.85
N ASN A 353 21.92 16.38 18.99
CA ASN A 353 20.71 16.97 18.43
C ASN A 353 19.95 15.94 17.58
N VAL A 354 20.69 15.18 16.78
CA VAL A 354 20.12 14.12 15.93
C VAL A 354 19.44 13.04 16.75
N ASN A 355 20.11 12.54 17.79
CA ASN A 355 19.55 11.53 18.68
C ASN A 355 18.34 12.05 19.46
N SER A 356 18.34 13.33 19.86
CA SER A 356 17.20 13.94 20.56
C SER A 356 15.95 14.00 19.68
N PHE A 357 16.10 14.40 18.42
CA PHE A 357 15.02 14.37 17.44
C PHE A 357 14.57 12.93 17.20
N TRP A 358 15.51 12.01 16.95
CA TRP A 358 15.23 10.61 16.65
C TRP A 358 14.35 9.96 17.71
N ASN A 359 14.74 10.10 18.97
CA ASN A 359 14.00 9.56 20.10
C ASN A 359 12.61 10.19 20.24
N SER A 360 12.48 11.49 19.93
CA SER A 360 11.18 12.18 19.98
C SER A 360 10.24 11.79 18.83
N ALA A 361 10.76 11.63 17.61
CA ALA A 361 9.97 11.26 16.44
C ALA A 361 9.42 9.84 16.55
N ASN A 362 10.18 8.93 17.18
CA ASN A 362 9.83 7.51 17.30
C ASN A 362 8.94 7.20 18.52
N THR A 363 8.73 8.15 19.43
CA THR A 363 7.90 7.96 20.64
C THR A 363 6.51 8.59 20.53
N GLN A 364 6.22 9.31 19.45
CA GLN A 364 4.93 9.97 19.29
C GLN A 364 3.84 9.02 18.82
N ASN A 365 2.88 8.75 19.71
CA ASN A 365 1.63 8.08 19.36
C ASN A 365 0.80 8.93 18.38
N TYR A 366 0.37 8.31 17.28
CA TYR A 366 -0.37 8.92 16.17
C TYR A 366 -1.84 9.33 16.53
N ASP A 367 -2.30 9.05 17.75
CA ASP A 367 -3.69 9.22 18.18
C ASP A 367 -4.16 10.67 18.41
N SER A 368 -3.25 11.65 18.36
CA SER A 368 -3.51 13.02 18.84
C SER A 368 -4.54 13.84 18.02
N TYR A 369 -4.99 13.37 16.86
CA TYR A 369 -5.92 14.12 16.00
C TYR A 369 -7.37 14.18 16.56
N SER A 370 -7.82 13.21 17.36
CA SER A 370 -9.24 13.14 17.81
C SER A 370 -9.65 14.20 18.84
N ASN A 371 -8.71 14.87 19.51
CA ASN A 371 -9.04 15.83 20.57
C ASN A 371 -9.04 17.30 20.12
N TYR A 372 -8.78 17.60 18.84
CA TYR A 372 -8.69 19.00 18.39
C TYR A 372 -10.06 19.67 18.19
N ASN A 373 -11.14 18.92 17.98
CA ASN A 373 -12.47 19.48 17.76
C ASN A 373 -13.11 20.16 18.99
N ASN A 374 -12.42 20.23 20.14
CA ASN A 374 -13.03 20.74 21.38
C ASN A 374 -12.16 21.69 22.22
N THR A 375 -11.10 22.28 21.65
CA THR A 375 -10.32 23.30 22.37
C THR A 375 -10.22 24.59 21.56
N ASN A 376 -10.74 25.67 22.15
CA ASN A 376 -10.50 27.06 21.74
C ASN A 376 -9.01 27.39 21.90
N SER A 377 -8.17 26.86 21.01
CA SER A 377 -6.77 27.24 20.91
C SER A 377 -6.67 28.47 20.01
N THR A 378 -5.99 29.50 20.49
CA THR A 378 -5.64 30.69 19.72
C THR A 378 -4.87 30.25 18.48
N ALA A 379 -5.54 30.29 17.33
CA ALA A 379 -4.94 30.03 16.03
C ALA A 379 -3.68 30.91 15.88
N LEU A 380 -2.55 30.30 15.53
CA LEU A 380 -1.46 31.04 14.89
C LEU A 380 -2.09 31.93 13.82
N SER A 381 -1.81 33.23 13.85
CA SER A 381 -2.39 34.15 12.88
C SER A 381 -2.08 33.64 11.47
N ALA A 382 -3.09 33.55 10.60
CA ALA A 382 -2.95 33.01 9.24
C ALA A 382 -1.72 33.56 8.53
N SER A 383 -1.37 34.84 8.76
CA SER A 383 -0.18 35.52 8.23
C SER A 383 1.17 34.96 8.70
N ALA A 384 1.30 34.51 9.95
CA ALA A 384 2.54 33.93 10.47
C ALA A 384 2.74 32.50 9.92
N PHE A 385 1.64 31.77 9.75
CA PHE A 385 1.64 30.47 9.10
C PHE A 385 1.95 30.61 7.60
N GLU A 386 1.38 31.60 6.91
CA GLU A 386 1.58 31.86 5.47
C GLU A 386 3.03 32.27 5.15
N ALA A 387 3.66 33.10 6.00
CA ALA A 387 5.09 33.43 5.88
C ALA A 387 5.99 32.20 6.12
N GLN A 388 5.64 31.35 7.11
CA GLN A 388 6.32 30.09 7.33
C GLN A 388 6.08 29.10 6.17
N MET A 389 4.93 29.18 5.51
CA MET A 389 4.59 28.35 4.36
C MET A 389 5.27 28.76 3.06
N GLN A 390 5.53 30.05 2.82
CA GLN A 390 6.38 30.48 1.71
C GLN A 390 7.81 29.96 1.88
N ALA A 391 8.33 29.96 3.12
CA ALA A 391 9.57 29.24 3.43
C ALA A 391 9.42 27.72 3.20
N ASN A 392 8.27 27.14 3.54
CA ASN A 392 7.99 25.72 3.29
C ASN A 392 7.80 25.36 1.81
N GLN A 393 7.40 26.27 0.90
CA GLN A 393 7.32 25.97 -0.54
C GLN A 393 8.71 25.64 -1.12
N ASN A 394 9.75 26.36 -0.69
CA ASN A 394 11.13 26.02 -1.01
C ASN A 394 11.52 24.66 -0.42
N ILE A 395 10.99 24.31 0.76
CA ILE A 395 11.18 23.01 1.38
C ILE A 395 10.46 21.90 0.60
N PHE A 396 9.23 22.13 0.12
CA PHE A 396 8.50 21.19 -0.74
C PHE A 396 9.27 20.90 -2.03
N GLN A 397 9.83 21.92 -2.69
CA GLN A 397 10.66 21.74 -3.88
C GLN A 397 11.99 21.03 -3.55
N MET A 398 12.67 21.41 -2.47
CA MET A 398 13.85 20.68 -1.99
C MET A 398 13.52 19.22 -1.69
N MET A 399 12.33 18.95 -1.17
CA MET A 399 11.90 17.60 -0.78
C MET A 399 11.44 16.76 -1.97
N GLU A 400 10.80 17.33 -2.97
CA GLU A 400 10.53 16.65 -4.23
C GLU A 400 11.85 16.19 -4.88
N ASN A 401 12.86 17.07 -4.86
CA ASN A 401 14.21 16.73 -5.31
C ASN A 401 14.89 15.71 -4.38
N SER A 402 14.78 15.87 -3.05
CA SER A 402 15.39 14.95 -2.06
C SER A 402 14.75 13.57 -2.03
N MET A 403 13.43 13.46 -2.12
CA MET A 403 12.75 12.17 -2.19
C MET A 403 13.16 11.41 -3.45
N THR A 404 13.44 12.12 -4.54
CA THR A 404 13.86 11.51 -5.80
C THR A 404 15.37 11.18 -5.79
N GLU A 405 16.22 12.08 -5.31
CA GLU A 405 17.70 11.96 -5.38
C GLU A 405 18.34 11.32 -4.13
N GLN A 406 17.84 11.64 -2.93
CA GLN A 406 18.37 11.09 -1.68
C GLN A 406 17.77 9.74 -1.32
N HIS A 407 16.55 9.40 -1.77
CA HIS A 407 16.09 8.00 -1.67
C HIS A 407 17.04 7.08 -2.43
N VAL A 408 17.46 7.47 -3.64
CA VAL A 408 18.46 6.73 -4.42
C VAL A 408 19.81 6.70 -3.69
N THR A 409 20.24 7.80 -3.09
CA THR A 409 21.52 7.87 -2.35
C THR A 409 21.51 7.00 -1.08
N MET A 410 20.42 7.03 -0.30
CA MET A 410 20.25 6.21 0.90
C MET A 410 20.20 4.72 0.53
N MET A 411 19.51 4.36 -0.54
CA MET A 411 19.51 2.97 -1.07
C MET A 411 20.91 2.54 -1.56
N ASN A 412 21.68 3.44 -2.18
CA ASN A 412 23.04 3.14 -2.66
C ASN A 412 24.06 2.93 -1.53
N ILE A 413 23.93 3.62 -0.40
CA ILE A 413 24.78 3.42 0.79
C ILE A 413 24.50 2.07 1.47
N ILE A 414 23.30 1.52 1.22
CA ILE A 414 22.73 0.39 1.98
C ILE A 414 22.71 -0.92 1.17
N ASN A 415 22.77 -0.88 -0.17
CA ASN A 415 22.75 -2.04 -1.08
C ASN A 415 23.93 -3.04 -0.92
N SER A 416 24.57 -3.12 0.25
CA SER A 416 25.41 -4.24 0.66
C SER A 416 24.68 -5.35 1.45
N ASP A 417 23.42 -5.17 1.89
CA ASP A 417 22.61 -6.19 2.57
C ASP A 417 21.25 -6.39 1.86
N SER A 418 21.06 -7.55 1.23
CA SER A 418 20.05 -7.80 0.18
C SER A 418 18.69 -8.37 0.62
N ASP A 419 18.34 -8.35 1.90
CA ASP A 419 17.14 -9.05 2.40
C ASP A 419 16.02 -8.07 2.79
N TYR A 420 15.39 -7.46 1.78
CA TYR A 420 14.17 -6.68 1.97
C TYR A 420 12.93 -7.58 1.89
N GLU A 421 12.45 -8.05 3.03
CA GLU A 421 11.13 -8.68 3.15
C GLU A 421 10.20 -7.72 3.91
N TYR A 422 9.17 -7.19 3.23
CA TYR A 422 8.07 -6.51 3.92
C TYR A 422 7.16 -7.57 4.53
N VAL A 423 7.64 -8.20 5.60
CA VAL A 423 6.78 -8.83 6.59
C VAL A 423 6.56 -7.75 7.64
N VAL A 424 5.32 -7.54 8.10
CA VAL A 424 5.12 -6.90 9.41
C VAL A 424 5.88 -7.79 10.38
N LYS A 425 7.14 -7.45 10.68
CA LYS A 425 8.08 -8.35 11.34
C LYS A 425 7.38 -8.85 12.60
N TYR A 426 6.96 -10.11 12.57
CA TYR A 426 6.57 -10.80 13.78
C TYR A 426 7.86 -10.80 14.58
N ASN A 427 7.92 -10.01 15.65
CA ASN A 427 8.92 -10.30 16.65
C ASN A 427 8.60 -11.73 17.08
N ASP A 428 9.45 -12.68 16.69
CA ASP A 428 9.43 -14.06 17.16
C ASP A 428 9.87 -14.11 18.64
N ASP A 429 9.23 -13.29 19.48
CA ASP A 429 9.28 -13.37 20.93
C ASP A 429 7.99 -14.05 21.41
N TYR A 430 7.86 -15.35 21.11
CA TYR A 430 6.94 -16.26 21.79
C TYR A 430 7.67 -17.47 22.35
#